data_AF-A0A1B8XYJ3-F1
#
_entry.id   AF-A0A1B8XYJ3-F1
#
_cell.length_a   1.000
_cell.length_b   1.000
_cell.length_c   1.000
_cell.angle_alpha   90.00
_cell.angle_beta   90.00
_cell.angle_gamma   90.00
#
_symmetry.space_group_name_H-M   'P 1'
#
loop_
_entity.id
_entity.type
_entity.pdbx_description
1 polymer ?
#
loop_
_entity_poly.entity_id
_entity_poly.type
_entity_poly.pdbx_seq_one_letter_code
_entity_poly.pdbx_strand_id
1 'polypeptide(L)'
;MEFIDTCKCSCSREMEVYWPRGFPVGYVTLHWNQMVTHMSIMNSAKQTVLLIIGPSFRSGIFGNSCFEVKSTDEQHVVGVIRHENESFSVSFPLDLEVAIKAVLLGASFYLDAIIYQQRRRVQQQQRRRRT
;
A
#
# COMPACT_ATOMS: atom_id res chain seq x y z
N MET A 1 12.70 7.13 9.95
CA MET A 1 11.76 6.03 9.66
C MET A 1 12.21 5.41 8.34
N GLU A 2 13.03 4.37 8.39
CA GLU A 2 13.58 3.72 7.20
C GLU A 2 12.56 2.72 6.66
N PHE A 3 11.85 3.09 5.59
CA PHE A 3 10.77 2.29 5.02
C PHE A 3 11.26 1.14 4.12
N ILE A 4 12.56 1.03 3.86
CA ILE A 4 13.13 0.05 2.93
C ILE A 4 14.31 -0.61 3.62
N ASP A 5 14.01 -1.62 4.43
CA ASP A 5 15.02 -2.53 4.91
C ASP A 5 15.38 -3.46 3.76
N THR A 6 16.64 -3.42 3.39
CA THR A 6 17.22 -4.28 2.34
C THR A 6 17.43 -5.66 2.94
N CYS A 7 16.35 -6.35 3.29
CA CYS A 7 16.42 -7.70 3.81
C CYS A 7 16.35 -8.69 2.64
N LYS A 8 17.37 -9.55 2.51
CA LYS A 8 17.39 -10.71 1.59
C LYS A 8 16.44 -11.83 2.03
N CYS A 9 15.75 -11.66 3.17
CA CYS A 9 14.77 -12.58 3.71
C CYS A 9 13.36 -12.06 3.37
N SER A 10 12.42 -12.99 3.11
CA SER A 10 11.01 -12.73 2.85
C SER A 10 10.30 -12.09 4.05
N CYS A 11 10.62 -10.84 4.36
CA CYS A 11 10.03 -10.11 5.47
C CYS A 11 8.71 -9.47 5.00
N SER A 12 7.59 -9.91 5.60
CA SER A 12 6.34 -9.16 5.54
C SER A 12 6.40 -7.99 6.54
N ARG A 13 5.81 -6.85 6.20
CA ARG A 13 5.65 -5.71 7.13
C ARG A 13 4.19 -5.57 7.49
N GLU A 14 3.87 -5.60 8.77
CA GLU A 14 2.52 -5.39 9.30
C GLU A 14 2.38 -3.94 9.79
N MET A 15 1.24 -3.32 9.48
CA MET A 15 0.83 -2.01 9.95
C MET A 15 -0.54 -2.13 10.60
N GLU A 16 -0.68 -1.57 11.78
CA GLU A 16 -1.90 -1.60 12.56
C GLU A 16 -2.61 -0.25 12.45
N VAL A 17 -3.91 -0.28 12.18
CA VAL A 17 -4.73 0.93 12.09
C VAL A 17 -5.55 1.05 13.37
N TYR A 18 -5.31 2.09 14.14
CA TYR A 18 -5.98 2.34 15.41
C TYR A 18 -7.07 3.42 15.28
N TRP A 19 -8.14 3.23 16.04
CA TRP A 19 -9.07 4.30 16.34
C TRP A 19 -8.36 5.35 17.20
N PRO A 20 -8.67 6.65 17.06
CA PRO A 20 -8.23 7.69 17.99
C PRO A 20 -8.45 7.37 19.48
N ARG A 21 -9.42 6.48 19.77
CA ARG A 21 -9.77 6.00 21.11
C ARG A 21 -8.92 4.81 21.60
N GLY A 22 -7.92 4.35 20.84
CA GLY A 22 -6.95 3.33 21.24
C GLY A 22 -7.30 1.88 20.88
N PHE A 23 -8.39 1.62 20.14
CA PHE A 23 -8.75 0.26 19.72
C PHE A 23 -8.27 -0.06 18.29
N PRO A 24 -7.76 -1.27 18.00
CA PRO A 24 -7.36 -1.63 16.64
C PRO A 24 -8.60 -1.81 15.74
N VAL A 25 -8.63 -1.08 14.63
CA VAL A 25 -9.66 -1.17 13.58
C VAL A 25 -9.39 -2.37 12.68
N GLY A 26 -8.12 -2.57 12.34
CA GLY A 26 -7.67 -3.65 11.48
C GLY A 26 -6.18 -3.53 11.17
N TYR A 27 -5.71 -4.39 10.28
CA TYR A 27 -4.29 -4.60 10.02
C TYR A 27 -4.03 -4.60 8.52
N VAL A 28 -2.84 -4.18 8.13
CA VAL A 28 -2.37 -4.16 6.74
C VAL A 28 -1.04 -4.89 6.71
N THR A 29 -0.95 -6.00 5.99
CA THR A 29 0.31 -6.73 5.82
C THR A 29 0.80 -6.60 4.40
N LEU A 30 1.94 -5.93 4.23
CA LEU A 30 2.67 -5.88 2.97
C LEU A 30 3.52 -7.13 2.82
N HIS A 31 3.27 -7.88 1.75
CA HIS A 31 4.05 -9.03 1.33
C HIS A 31 5.09 -8.59 0.30
N TRP A 32 6.35 -8.87 0.58
CA TRP A 32 7.44 -8.46 -0.30
C TRP A 32 7.65 -9.49 -1.42
N ASN A 33 6.85 -9.40 -2.48
CA ASN A 33 7.06 -10.19 -3.69
C ASN A 33 7.81 -9.34 -4.73
N GLN A 34 8.89 -9.89 -5.33
CA GLN A 34 9.82 -9.07 -6.12
C GLN A 34 9.23 -8.46 -7.42
N MET A 35 8.11 -9.02 -7.92
CA MET A 35 7.48 -8.59 -9.18
C MET A 35 6.18 -7.78 -9.00
N VAL A 36 5.46 -7.90 -7.89
CA VAL A 36 4.13 -7.30 -7.70
C VAL A 36 3.99 -6.81 -6.27
N THR A 37 3.40 -5.62 -6.08
CA THR A 37 3.01 -5.14 -4.76
C THR A 37 1.78 -5.90 -4.30
N HIS A 38 1.92 -6.65 -3.21
CA HIS A 38 0.83 -7.43 -2.63
C HIS A 38 0.62 -7.03 -1.17
N MET A 39 -0.55 -6.49 -0.83
CA MET A 39 -0.91 -6.20 0.56
C MET A 39 -2.21 -6.90 0.93
N SER A 40 -2.24 -7.48 2.11
CA SER A 40 -3.44 -8.06 2.70
C SER A 40 -4.05 -7.07 3.69
N ILE A 41 -5.33 -6.77 3.48
CA ILE A 41 -6.15 -5.96 4.39
C ILE A 41 -6.92 -6.91 5.29
N MET A 42 -6.75 -6.75 6.58
CA MET A 42 -7.35 -7.59 7.61
C MET A 42 -8.27 -6.77 8.51
N ASN A 43 -9.33 -7.42 8.98
CA ASN A 43 -10.23 -6.87 9.99
C ASN A 43 -9.60 -6.91 11.40
N SER A 44 -10.33 -6.44 12.41
CA SER A 44 -9.92 -6.45 13.82
C SER A 44 -9.64 -7.86 14.37
N ALA A 45 -10.23 -8.90 13.77
CA ALA A 45 -10.00 -10.30 14.11
C ALA A 45 -8.80 -10.93 13.38
N LYS A 46 -7.97 -10.13 12.70
CA LYS A 46 -6.83 -10.58 11.85
C LYS A 46 -7.24 -11.53 10.73
N GLN A 47 -8.48 -11.44 10.24
CA GLN A 47 -8.93 -12.17 9.06
C GLN A 47 -8.75 -11.28 7.83
N THR A 48 -8.09 -11.81 6.80
CA THR A 48 -7.95 -11.12 5.52
C THR A 48 -9.32 -10.98 4.86
N VAL A 49 -9.68 -9.75 4.52
CA VAL A 49 -10.96 -9.41 3.88
C VAL A 49 -10.78 -8.87 2.47
N LEU A 50 -9.67 -8.18 2.20
CA LEU A 50 -9.36 -7.60 0.89
C LEU A 50 -7.86 -7.73 0.61
N LEU A 51 -7.51 -7.67 -0.67
CA LEU A 51 -6.15 -7.70 -1.17
C LEU A 51 -5.91 -6.44 -2.01
N ILE A 52 -4.75 -5.82 -1.86
CA ILE A 52 -4.31 -4.72 -2.74
C ILE A 52 -3.19 -5.27 -3.62
N ILE A 53 -3.43 -5.23 -4.93
CA ILE A 53 -2.51 -5.75 -5.94
C ILE A 53 -2.14 -4.60 -6.87
N GLY A 54 -0.85 -4.41 -7.12
CA GLY A 54 -0.43 -3.39 -8.08
C GLY A 54 1.02 -3.52 -8.54
N PRO A 55 1.48 -2.58 -9.37
CA PRO A 55 2.82 -2.62 -9.93
C PRO A 55 3.88 -2.59 -8.82
N SER A 56 5.01 -3.26 -9.07
CA SER A 56 6.14 -3.27 -8.14
C SER A 56 6.80 -1.90 -8.04
N PHE A 57 7.12 -1.48 -6.82
CA PHE A 57 7.90 -0.28 -6.54
C PHE A 57 9.35 -0.36 -7.05
N ARG A 58 9.83 -1.51 -7.56
CA ARG A 58 11.21 -1.63 -8.06
C ARG A 58 11.43 -1.09 -9.47
N SER A 59 10.37 -0.89 -10.26
CA SER A 59 10.54 -0.55 -11.68
C SER A 59 11.04 0.89 -11.93
N GLY A 60 11.07 1.76 -10.92
CA GLY A 60 11.51 3.15 -11.08
C GLY A 60 10.55 4.04 -11.88
N ILE A 61 9.47 3.47 -12.44
CA ILE A 61 8.45 4.16 -13.22
C ILE A 61 7.29 4.49 -12.27
N PHE A 62 7.44 5.55 -11.48
CA PHE A 62 6.46 5.99 -10.48
C PHE A 62 5.55 7.12 -10.99
N GLY A 63 5.28 7.16 -12.30
CA GLY A 63 4.40 8.17 -12.90
C GLY A 63 2.95 7.91 -12.53
N ASN A 64 2.34 6.90 -13.18
CA ASN A 64 0.96 6.49 -12.94
C ASN A 64 0.96 5.08 -12.34
N SER A 65 0.71 4.98 -11.04
CA SER A 65 0.54 3.69 -10.38
C SER A 65 -0.93 3.47 -10.02
N CYS A 66 -1.47 2.35 -10.51
CA CYS A 66 -2.83 1.91 -10.23
C CYS A 66 -2.74 0.61 -9.43
N PHE A 67 -3.36 0.60 -8.25
CA PHE A 67 -3.45 -0.56 -7.39
C PHE A 67 -4.92 -0.98 -7.31
N GLU A 68 -5.20 -2.23 -7.62
CA GLU A 68 -6.53 -2.80 -7.56
C GLU A 68 -6.78 -3.33 -6.15
N VAL A 69 -7.93 -2.97 -5.58
CA VAL A 69 -8.43 -3.57 -4.35
C VAL A 69 -9.34 -4.72 -4.75
N LYS A 70 -8.94 -5.95 -4.43
CA LYS A 70 -9.65 -7.18 -4.76
C LYS A 70 -10.20 -7.86 -3.52
N SER A 71 -11.19 -8.72 -3.73
CA SER A 71 -11.63 -9.71 -2.74
C SER A 71 -10.54 -10.75 -2.50
N THR A 72 -10.71 -11.56 -1.45
CA THR A 72 -9.79 -12.65 -1.07
C THR A 72 -9.65 -13.75 -2.12
N ASP A 73 -10.58 -13.81 -3.07
CA ASP A 73 -10.54 -14.73 -4.21
C ASP A 73 -9.65 -14.23 -5.36
N GLU A 74 -9.05 -13.04 -5.25
CA GLU A 74 -8.23 -12.36 -6.27
C GLU A 74 -8.95 -12.11 -7.63
N GLN A 75 -10.22 -12.46 -7.75
CA GLN A 75 -10.99 -12.36 -9.00
C GLN A 75 -11.85 -11.10 -9.03
N HIS A 76 -12.47 -10.74 -7.91
CA HIS A 76 -13.39 -9.61 -7.87
C HIS A 76 -12.70 -8.31 -7.48
N VAL A 77 -12.71 -7.33 -8.36
CA VAL A 77 -12.24 -5.97 -8.07
C VAL A 77 -13.33 -5.21 -7.30
N VAL A 78 -13.02 -4.87 -6.06
CA VAL A 78 -13.88 -4.12 -5.15
C VAL A 78 -13.63 -2.63 -5.27
N GLY A 79 -12.38 -2.22 -5.53
CA GLY A 79 -12.01 -0.82 -5.54
C GLY A 79 -10.69 -0.57 -6.26
N VAL A 80 -10.30 0.70 -6.33
CA VAL A 80 -9.08 1.13 -7.01
C VAL A 80 -8.42 2.24 -6.20
N ILE A 81 -7.11 2.13 -6.05
CA ILE A 81 -6.24 3.17 -5.51
C ILE A 81 -5.36 3.65 -6.66
N ARG A 82 -5.45 4.92 -7.03
CA ARG A 82 -4.67 5.49 -8.14
C ARG A 82 -3.83 6.66 -7.66
N HIS A 83 -2.55 6.63 -8.00
CA HIS A 83 -1.62 7.74 -7.85
C HIS A 83 -1.28 8.26 -9.25
N GLU A 84 -1.78 9.45 -9.60
CA GLU A 84 -1.63 10.09 -10.91
C GLU A 84 -1.29 11.57 -10.73
N ASN A 85 -0.22 12.06 -11.36
CA ASN A 85 0.16 13.49 -11.37
C ASN A 85 0.18 14.16 -9.97
N GLU A 86 0.79 13.50 -8.97
CA GLU A 86 0.81 13.94 -7.56
C GLU A 86 -0.55 13.94 -6.84
N SER A 87 -1.61 13.47 -7.51
CA SER A 87 -2.92 13.25 -6.90
C SER A 87 -3.12 11.79 -6.55
N PHE A 88 -3.60 11.54 -5.34
CA PHE A 88 -3.88 10.21 -4.84
C PHE A 88 -5.38 10.05 -4.62
N SER A 89 -5.97 9.04 -5.25
CA SER A 89 -7.41 8.78 -5.23
C SER A 89 -7.68 7.36 -4.78
N VAL A 90 -8.72 7.19 -3.97
CA VAL A 90 -9.16 5.90 -3.44
C VAL A 90 -10.65 5.77 -3.70
N SER A 91 -11.05 4.71 -4.38
CA SER A 91 -12.44 4.41 -4.73
C SER A 91 -12.83 3.04 -4.17
N PHE A 92 -13.94 3.00 -3.43
CA PHE A 92 -14.54 1.79 -2.88
C PHE A 92 -16.08 1.94 -2.86
N PRO A 93 -16.84 0.83 -2.81
CA PRO A 93 -18.30 0.88 -2.81
C PRO A 93 -18.84 1.49 -1.51
N LEU A 94 -20.01 2.10 -1.60
CA LEU A 94 -20.69 2.73 -0.47
C LEU A 94 -21.03 1.72 0.63
N ASP A 95 -21.35 0.48 0.25
CA ASP A 95 -21.75 -0.59 1.19
C ASP A 95 -20.59 -1.26 1.92
N LEU A 96 -19.34 -0.88 1.61
CA LEU A 96 -18.18 -1.42 2.31
C LEU A 96 -18.16 -0.96 3.77
N GLU A 97 -17.83 -1.87 4.69
CA GLU A 97 -17.76 -1.59 6.12
C GLU A 97 -16.83 -0.41 6.43
N VAL A 98 -17.25 0.47 7.35
CA VAL A 98 -16.52 1.68 7.72
C VAL A 98 -15.13 1.36 8.29
N ALA A 99 -15.00 0.28 9.06
CA ALA A 99 -13.71 -0.18 9.56
C ALA A 99 -12.74 -0.50 8.41
N ILE A 100 -13.19 -1.26 7.41
CA ILE A 100 -12.36 -1.63 6.26
C ILE A 100 -12.02 -0.42 5.41
N LYS A 101 -12.94 0.54 5.22
CA LYS A 101 -12.64 1.82 4.58
C LYS A 101 -11.50 2.56 5.29
N ALA A 102 -11.54 2.63 6.62
CA ALA A 102 -10.48 3.26 7.41
C ALA A 102 -9.13 2.53 7.25
N VAL A 103 -9.14 1.19 7.23
CA VAL A 103 -7.93 0.40 7.01
C VAL A 103 -7.39 0.60 5.59
N LEU A 104 -8.26 0.68 4.58
CA LEU A 104 -7.89 0.99 3.20
C LEU A 104 -7.23 2.37 3.09
N LEU A 105 -7.79 3.39 3.75
CA LEU A 105 -7.17 4.72 3.80
C LEU A 105 -5.80 4.68 4.50
N GLY A 106 -5.66 3.90 5.59
CA GLY A 106 -4.36 3.68 6.23
C GLY A 106 -3.35 3.05 5.28
N ALA A 107 -3.72 1.96 4.60
CA ALA A 107 -2.89 1.31 3.58
C ALA A 107 -2.51 2.28 2.46
N SER A 108 -3.42 3.16 2.08
CA SER A 108 -3.23 4.10 0.99
C SER A 108 -2.26 5.23 1.37
N PHE A 109 -2.30 5.74 2.61
CA PHE A 109 -1.27 6.63 3.14
C PHE A 109 0.11 5.95 3.21
N TYR A 110 0.15 4.66 3.57
CA TYR A 110 1.39 3.90 3.62
C TYR A 110 2.02 3.73 2.22
N LEU A 111 1.18 3.46 1.21
CA LEU A 111 1.60 3.46 -0.21
C LEU A 111 2.21 4.78 -0.63
N ASP A 112 1.51 5.89 -0.35
CA ASP A 112 1.97 7.23 -0.71
C ASP A 112 3.32 7.55 -0.07
N ALA A 113 3.49 7.22 1.22
CA ALA A 113 4.76 7.40 1.93
C ALA A 113 5.91 6.61 1.28
N ILE A 114 5.68 5.36 0.86
CA ILE A 114 6.70 4.54 0.16
C ILE A 114 7.07 5.19 -1.19
N ILE A 115 6.06 5.57 -1.99
CA ILE A 115 6.27 6.18 -3.31
C ILE A 115 7.05 7.50 -3.16
N TYR A 116 6.66 8.36 -2.22
CA TYR A 116 7.33 9.60 -1.90
C TYR A 116 8.80 9.39 -1.54
N GLN A 117 9.10 8.42 -0.67
CA GLN A 117 10.48 8.10 -0.26
C GLN A 117 11.33 7.61 -1.44
N GLN A 118 10.77 6.74 -2.29
CA GLN A 118 11.49 6.22 -3.46
C GLN A 118 11.81 7.31 -4.48
N ARG A 119 10.85 8.20 -4.77
CA ARG A 119 11.06 9.35 -5.66
C ARG A 119 12.20 10.24 -5.16
N ARG A 120 12.27 10.51 -3.85
CA ARG A 120 13.38 11.26 -3.26
C ARG A 120 14.73 10.56 -3.42
N ARG A 121 14.79 9.24 -3.25
CA ARG A 121 16.03 8.45 -3.47
C ARG A 121 16.51 8.54 -4.91
N VAL A 122 15.63 8.37 -5.89
CA VAL A 122 15.96 8.49 -7.32
C VAL A 122 16.45 9.91 -7.65
N GLN A 123 15.77 10.94 -7.17
CA GLN A 123 16.19 12.33 -7.38
C GLN A 123 17.57 12.62 -6.76
N GLN A 124 17.85 12.14 -5.54
CA GLN A 124 19.16 12.28 -4.91
C GLN A 124 20.26 11.55 -5.70
N GLN A 125 19.97 10.34 -6.20
CA GLN A 125 20.92 9.56 -6.98
C GLN A 125 21.20 10.19 -8.35
N GLN A 126 20.19 10.77 -9.01
CA GLN A 126 20.37 11.55 -10.24
C GLN A 126 21.21 12.81 -10.00
N ARG A 127 21.00 13.51 -8.87
CA ARG A 127 21.84 14.67 -8.49
C ARG A 127 23.29 14.26 -8.27
N ARG A 128 23.54 13.15 -7.55
CA ARG A 128 24.90 12.63 -7.31
C ARG A 128 25.62 12.14 -8.58
N ARG A 129 24.89 11.73 -9.63
CA ARG A 129 25.46 11.32 -10.91
C ARG A 129 25.79 12.49 -11.85
N ARG A 130 25.37 13.71 -11.52
CA ARG A 130 25.59 14.93 -12.32
C ARG A 130 26.68 15.85 -11.76
N THR A 131 27.26 15.51 -10.61
CA THR A 131 28.47 16.09 -10.01
C THR A 131 29.61 15.11 -10.14
#